data_AF-A0A1M5QLA7-F1
#
_entry.id   AF-A0A1M5QLA7-F1
#
_cell.length_a   1.000
_cell.length_b   1.000
_cell.length_c   1.000
_cell.angle_alpha   90.00
_cell.angle_beta   90.00
_cell.angle_gamma   90.00
#
_symmetry.space_group_name_H-M   'P 1'
#
loop_
_entity.id
_entity.type
_entity.pdbx_description
1 polymer ?
#
loop_
_entity_poly.entity_id
_entity_poly.type
_entity_poly.pdbx_seq_one_letter_code
_entity_poly.pdbx_strand_id
1 'polypeptide(L)' 'MNNSLEEVISKILEFRDERDWKQFHNPKDLAIFLNIEAGELLECFQWKG' A
#
# COMPACT_ATOMS: atom_id res chain seq x y z
N MET A 1 -2.96 9.48 18.13
CA MET A 1 -1.68 8.98 17.59
C MET A 1 -1.35 9.85 16.40
N ASN A 2 -0.34 10.71 16.51
CA ASN A 2 0.11 11.54 15.39
C ASN A 2 1.33 10.82 14.81
N ASN A 3 1.11 9.74 14.06
CA ASN A 3 2.23 9.01 13.47
C ASN A 3 2.74 9.85 12.30
N SER A 4 4.01 10.22 12.31
CA SER A 4 4.59 10.91 11.15
C SER A 4 4.56 9.98 9.94
N LEU A 5 4.63 10.56 8.74
CA LEU A 5 4.72 9.75 7.52
C LEU A 5 5.96 8.84 7.56
N GLU A 6 7.06 9.30 8.17
CA GLU A 6 8.26 8.47 8.34
C GLU A 6 8.01 7.24 9.22
N GLU A 7 7.26 7.40 10.32
CA GLU A 7 6.93 6.27 11.21
C GLU A 7 6.10 5.21 10.50
N VAL A 8 5.14 5.63 9.67
CA VAL A 8 4.31 4.70 8.89
C VAL A 8 5.16 3.96 7.85
N ILE A 9 6.02 4.68 7.13
CA ILE A 9 6.92 4.08 6.14
C ILE A 9 7.85 3.07 6.83
N SER A 10 8.42 3.41 7.98
CA SER A 10 9.31 2.52 8.73
C SER A 10 8.62 1.18 9.06
N LYS A 11 7.38 1.21 9.53
CA LYS A 11 6.60 0.00 9.86
C LYS A 11 6.29 -0.85 8.63
N ILE A 12 6.00 -0.21 7.49
CA ILE A 12 5.74 -0.92 6.22
C ILE A 12 7.02 -1.61 5.73
N LEU A 13 8.17 -0.94 5.83
CA LEU A 13 9.45 -1.51 5.42
C LEU A 13 9.86 -2.70 6.30
N GLU A 14 9.67 -2.59 7.62
CA GLU A 14 9.89 -3.70 8.56
C GLU A 14 9.01 -4.90 8.20
N PHE A 15 7.70 -4.70 8.05
CA PHE A 15 6.75 -5.75 7.66
C PHE A 15 7.11 -6.45 6.33
N ARG A 16 7.55 -5.67 5.34
CA ARG A 16 8.00 -6.17 4.03
C ARG A 16 9.26 -7.04 4.19
N ASP A 17 10.24 -6.55 4.92
CA ASP A 17 11.55 -7.18 5.02
C ASP A 17 11.49 -8.47 5.85
N GLU A 18 10.66 -8.53 6.91
CA GLU A 18 10.38 -9.76 7.67
C GLU A 18 9.87 -10.92 6.80
N ARG A 19 9.24 -10.61 5.66
CA ARG A 19 8.64 -11.58 4.74
C ARG A 19 9.48 -11.82 3.50
N ASP A 20 10.65 -11.20 3.41
CA ASP A 20 11.50 -11.19 2.22
C ASP A 20 10.76 -10.67 0.96
N TRP A 21 9.77 -9.79 1.14
CA TRP A 21 8.93 -9.30 0.04
C TRP A 21 9.56 -8.15 -0.75
N LYS A 22 10.75 -7.70 -0.36
CA LYS A 22 11.47 -6.63 -1.04
C LYS A 22 11.66 -6.91 -2.54
N GLN A 23 11.81 -8.16 -2.94
CA GLN A 23 11.92 -8.61 -4.33
C GLN A 23 10.68 -8.27 -5.21
N PHE A 24 9.51 -8.07 -4.60
CA PHE A 24 8.26 -7.71 -5.29
C PHE A 24 7.96 -6.20 -5.25
N HIS A 25 8.76 -5.40 -4.53
CA HIS A 25 8.53 -3.97 -4.35
C HIS A 25 9.38 -3.14 -5.33
N ASN A 26 9.29 -3.45 -6.63
CA ASN A 26 9.85 -2.58 -7.66
C ASN A 26 8.85 -1.46 -8.06
N PRO A 27 9.30 -0.36 -8.67
CA PRO A 27 8.44 0.79 -8.95
C PRO A 27 7.22 0.46 -9.82
N LYS A 28 7.36 -0.47 -10.77
CA LYS A 28 6.26 -0.89 -11.65
C LYS A 28 5.18 -1.62 -10.85
N ASP A 29 5.58 -2.60 -10.05
CA ASP A 29 4.63 -3.44 -9.32
C ASP A 29 3.93 -2.63 -8.22
N LEU A 30 4.66 -1.74 -7.52
CA LEU A 30 4.06 -0.82 -6.55
C LEU A 30 2.99 0.10 -7.19
N ALA A 31 3.25 0.61 -8.40
CA ALA A 31 2.27 1.44 -9.11
C ALA A 31 1.02 0.63 -9.51
N ILE A 32 1.18 -0.63 -9.88
CA ILE A 32 0.06 -1.54 -10.19
C ILE A 32 -0.77 -1.78 -8.92
N PHE A 33 -0.14 -2.19 -7.81
CA PHE A 33 -0.86 -2.46 -6.56
C PHE A 33 -1.58 -1.24 -6.02
N LEU A 34 -0.96 -0.04 -6.11
CA LEU A 34 -1.64 1.21 -5.75
C LEU A 34 -2.95 1.43 -6.52
N ASN A 35 -2.95 1.14 -7.84
CA ASN A 35 -4.15 1.30 -8.65
C ASN A 35 -5.23 0.27 -8.31
N ILE A 36 -4.84 -0.95 -7.92
CA ILE A 36 -5.78 -1.98 -7.47
C ILE A 36 -6.50 -1.51 -6.21
N GLU A 37 -5.77 -1.07 -5.19
CA GLU A 37 -6.33 -0.54 -3.93
C GLU A 37 -7.21 0.70 -4.16
N ALA A 38 -6.84 1.57 -5.10
CA ALA A 38 -7.68 2.69 -5.51
C ALA A 38 -8.99 2.23 -6.17
N GLY A 39 -8.95 1.14 -6.94
CA GLY A 39 -10.11 0.46 -7.48
C GLY A 39 -11.02 -0.12 -6.39
N GLU A 40 -10.45 -0.85 -5.43
CA GLU A 40 -11.19 -1.39 -4.28
C GLU A 40 -11.86 -0.29 -3.43
N LEU A 41 -11.16 0.84 -3.24
CA LEU A 41 -11.74 2.01 -2.61
C LEU A 41 -12.94 2.54 -3.41
N LEU A 42 -12.86 2.58 -4.74
CA LEU A 42 -13.96 3.02 -5.60
C LEU A 42 -15.17 2.08 -5.54
N GLU A 43 -14.95 0.76 -5.39
CA GLU A 43 -16.04 -0.22 -5.23
C GLU A 43 -16.97 0.11 -4.06
N CYS A 44 -16.44 0.69 -2.97
CA CYS A 44 -17.23 1.15 -1.83
C CYS A 44 -18.29 2.22 -2.20
N PHE A 45 -18.10 2.89 -3.33
CA PHE A 45 -18.98 3.95 -3.85
C PHE A 45 -19.72 3.56 -5.13
N GLN A 46 -19.39 2.42 -5.74
CA GLN A 46 -19.90 2.00 -7.06
C GLN A 46 -21.43 2.02 -7.17
N TRP A 47 -22.12 1.68 -6.08
CA TRP A 47 -23.59 1.61 -6.02
C TRP A 47 -24.21 2.66 -5.09
N LYS A 48 -23.39 3.63 -4.64
CA LYS A 48 -23.86 4.71 -3.77
C LYS A 48 -24.07 5.95 -4.64
N GLY A 49 -25.34 6.16 -5.03
CA GLY A 49 -25.85 7.28 -5.80
C GLY A 49 -27.35 7.39 -5.65
#